data_AF-A0A423XSJ0-F1
#
_entry.id   AF-A0A423XSJ0-F1
#
_cell.length_a   1.000
_cell.length_b   1.000
_cell.length_c   1.000
_cell.angle_alpha   90.00
_cell.angle_beta   90.00
_cell.angle_gamma   90.00
#
_symmetry.space_group_name_H-M   'P 1'
#
loop_
_entity.id
_entity.type
_entity.pdbx_description
1 polymer ?
#
loop_
_entity_poly.entity_id
_entity_poly.type
_entity_poly.pdbx_seq_one_letter_code
_entity_poly.pdbx_strand_id
1 'polypeptide(L)'
;MDIISIDFFPIQGGMPVSQTCYAQSFFNDAYNCEVFEIYISEVAGGGIKDKATGKVYVHIAIDENGLPQIYDAALKKPLMYLSERPCTIDGEEYSR
;
A
#
# COMPACT_ATOMS: atom_id res chain seq x y z
N MET A 1 0.15 -14.84 -12.63
CA MET A 1 0.12 -13.49 -12.06
C MET A 1 1.03 -13.55 -10.87
N ASP A 2 2.10 -12.76 -10.89
CA ASP A 2 3.03 -12.74 -9.78
C ASP A 2 2.42 -11.91 -8.63
N ILE A 3 2.68 -12.34 -7.41
CA ILE A 3 2.29 -11.67 -6.19
C ILE A 3 3.54 -11.17 -5.51
N ILE A 4 3.45 -10.01 -4.88
CA ILE A 4 4.54 -9.42 -4.10
C ILE A 4 4.05 -9.16 -2.67
N SER A 5 4.98 -9.11 -1.75
CA SER A 5 4.78 -8.63 -0.39
C SER A 5 5.26 -7.20 -0.27
N ILE A 6 4.41 -6.30 0.24
CA ILE A 6 4.80 -4.96 0.67
C ILE A 6 4.86 -4.96 2.19
N ASP A 7 6.05 -4.80 2.75
CA ASP A 7 6.27 -4.83 4.19
C ASP A 7 6.65 -3.45 4.71
N PHE A 8 6.00 -3.00 5.80
CA PHE A 8 6.29 -1.69 6.40
C PHE A 8 5.93 -1.62 7.88
N PHE A 9 6.50 -0.63 8.58
CA PHE A 9 6.15 -0.33 9.96
C PHE A 9 5.02 0.70 10.02
N PRO A 10 3.87 0.41 10.64
CA PRO A 10 2.76 1.34 10.66
C PRO A 10 3.08 2.60 11.48
N ILE A 11 2.57 3.76 11.04
CA ILE A 11 2.68 5.06 11.74
C ILE A 11 2.21 4.98 13.20
N GLN A 12 1.22 4.13 13.47
CA GLN A 12 0.64 3.95 14.81
C GLN A 12 1.58 3.17 15.76
N GLY A 13 2.74 2.73 15.26
CA GLY A 13 3.65 1.83 15.95
C GLY A 13 3.12 0.39 16.00
N GLY A 14 3.97 -0.54 16.44
CA GLY A 14 3.61 -1.94 16.62
C GLY A 14 4.43 -2.90 15.74
N MET A 15 3.83 -4.04 15.43
CA MET A 15 4.45 -5.07 14.60
C MET A 15 4.49 -4.62 13.13
N PRO A 16 5.52 -5.02 12.37
CA PRO A 16 5.53 -4.79 10.92
C PRO A 16 4.30 -5.42 10.29
N VAL A 17 3.74 -4.71 9.32
CA VAL A 17 2.62 -5.15 8.51
C VAL A 17 3.18 -5.68 7.20
N SER A 18 2.71 -6.86 6.79
CA SER A 18 3.00 -7.46 5.49
C SER A 18 1.72 -7.50 4.68
N GLN A 19 1.71 -6.86 3.51
CA GLN A 19 0.56 -6.84 2.61
C GLN A 19 0.87 -7.53 1.30
N THR A 20 0.14 -8.61 1.02
CA THR A 20 0.19 -9.27 -0.27
C THR A 20 -0.53 -8.45 -1.31
N CYS A 21 0.16 -8.11 -2.39
CA CYS A 21 -0.34 -7.33 -3.50
C CYS A 21 -0.18 -8.09 -4.81
N TYR A 22 -1.01 -7.75 -5.80
CA TYR A 22 -0.76 -8.15 -7.18
C TYR A 22 0.48 -7.40 -7.69
N ALA A 23 1.38 -8.10 -8.36
CA ALA A 23 2.56 -7.49 -8.97
C ALA A 23 2.20 -6.51 -10.10
N GLN A 24 0.96 -6.57 -10.62
CA GLN A 24 0.47 -5.60 -11.59
C GLN A 24 0.18 -4.27 -10.89
N SER A 25 1.06 -3.30 -11.10
CA SER A 25 0.90 -1.92 -10.65
C SER A 25 0.53 -1.00 -11.81
N PHE A 26 0.10 0.22 -11.49
CA PHE A 26 0.10 1.33 -12.43
C PHE A 26 0.75 2.55 -11.79
N PHE A 27 1.34 3.40 -12.63
CA PHE A 27 1.94 4.64 -12.15
C PHE A 27 0.95 5.81 -12.23
N ASN A 28 0.89 6.62 -11.17
CA ASN A 28 0.12 7.85 -11.13
C ASN A 28 1.06 9.05 -11.27
N ASP A 29 1.14 9.61 -12.48
CA ASP A 29 2.00 10.74 -12.81
C ASP A 29 1.67 12.01 -12.03
N ALA A 30 0.40 12.22 -11.66
CA ALA A 30 -0.01 13.44 -10.96
C ALA A 30 0.54 13.52 -9.53
N TYR A 31 0.86 12.37 -8.94
CA TYR A 31 1.35 12.25 -7.56
C TYR A 31 2.72 11.57 -7.46
N ASN A 32 3.36 11.29 -8.60
CA ASN A 32 4.65 10.61 -8.69
C ASN A 32 4.72 9.31 -7.85
N CYS A 33 3.68 8.47 -7.91
CA CYS A 33 3.58 7.27 -7.08
C CYS A 33 3.16 6.03 -7.88
N GLU A 34 3.68 4.88 -7.46
CA GLU A 34 3.30 3.57 -7.99
C GLU A 34 2.17 2.99 -7.15
N VAL A 35 1.11 2.51 -7.80
CA VAL A 35 -0.10 2.02 -7.15
C VAL A 35 -0.22 0.52 -7.33
N PHE A 36 -0.34 -0.18 -6.21
CA PHE A 36 -0.46 -1.63 -6.10
C PHE A 36 -1.86 -2.00 -5.63
N GLU A 37 -2.45 -3.02 -6.25
CA GLU A 37 -3.72 -3.61 -5.82
C GLU A 37 -3.46 -4.71 -4.78
N ILE A 38 -4.15 -4.64 -3.65
CA ILE A 38 -4.03 -5.61 -2.55
C ILE A 38 -4.78 -6.89 -2.92
N TYR A 39 -4.16 -8.04 -2.64
CA TYR A 39 -4.83 -9.33 -2.75
C TYR A 39 -5.88 -9.50 -1.64
N ILE A 40 -7.15 -9.64 -2.01
CA ILE A 40 -8.25 -9.84 -1.05
C ILE A 40 -8.52 -11.34 -0.91
N SER A 41 -8.03 -11.93 0.18
CA SER A 41 -8.44 -13.27 0.60
C SER A 41 -9.92 -13.28 1.01
N GLU A 42 -10.66 -14.30 0.55
CA GLU A 42 -12.07 -14.52 0.91
C GLU A 42 -12.30 -14.73 2.41
N VAL A 43 -11.26 -15.12 3.17
CA VAL A 43 -11.37 -15.56 4.57
C VAL A 43 -10.87 -14.51 5.57
N ALA A 44 -9.99 -13.60 5.14
CA ALA A 44 -9.25 -12.69 6.03
C ALA A 44 -9.65 -11.21 5.91
N GLY A 45 -10.62 -10.88 5.05
CA GLY A 45 -11.11 -9.50 4.91
C GLY A 45 -10.03 -8.55 4.38
N GLY A 46 -9.41 -8.91 3.26
CA GLY A 46 -8.29 -8.15 2.68
C GLY A 46 -8.60 -6.67 2.45
N GLY A 47 -7.53 -5.87 2.44
CA GLY A 47 -7.57 -4.41 2.33
C GLY A 47 -7.11 -3.69 3.61
N ILE A 48 -7.08 -2.37 3.54
CA ILE A 48 -6.69 -1.47 4.62
C ILE A 48 -7.92 -0.70 5.07
N LYS A 49 -8.34 -0.90 6.31
CA LYS A 49 -9.45 -0.15 6.89
C LYS A 49 -8.96 1.15 7.50
N ASP A 50 -9.42 2.26 6.96
CA ASP A 50 -9.23 3.58 7.58
C ASP A 50 -10.05 3.64 8.87
N LYS A 51 -9.36 3.85 9.98
CA LYS A 51 -9.95 3.90 11.32
C LYS A 51 -10.90 5.09 11.50
N ALA A 52 -10.63 6.21 10.82
CA ALA A 52 -11.43 7.44 10.95
C ALA A 52 -12.75 7.33 10.18
N THR A 53 -12.72 6.82 8.95
CA THR A 53 -13.91 6.74 8.09
C THR A 53 -14.59 5.38 8.09
N GLY A 54 -13.91 4.32 8.56
CA GLY A 54 -14.37 2.94 8.51
C GLY A 54 -14.32 2.31 7.11
N LYS A 55 -13.91 3.07 6.09
CA LYS A 55 -13.80 2.59 4.70
C LYS A 55 -12.65 1.59 4.56
N VAL A 56 -12.86 0.58 3.71
CA VAL A 56 -11.83 -0.37 3.32
C VAL A 56 -11.27 0.04 1.96
N TYR A 57 -9.97 0.23 1.90
CA TYR A 57 -9.21 0.52 0.68
C TYR A 57 -8.48 -0.74 0.24
N VAL A 58 -8.41 -0.94 -1.07
CA VAL A 58 -7.80 -2.13 -1.68
C VAL A 58 -6.56 -1.79 -2.48
N HIS A 59 -6.06 -0.56 -2.36
CA HIS A 59 -4.88 -0.08 -3.06
C HIS A 59 -3.91 0.59 -2.09
N ILE A 60 -2.63 0.36 -2.33
CA ILE A 60 -1.51 1.07 -1.68
C ILE A 60 -0.79 1.85 -2.76
N ALA A 61 -0.47 3.11 -2.50
CA ALA A 61 0.47 3.87 -3.31
C ALA A 61 1.82 3.94 -2.61
N ILE A 62 2.92 3.82 -3.34
CA ILE A 62 4.28 4.02 -2.84
C ILE A 62 4.85 5.23 -3.59
N ASP A 63 5.32 6.24 -2.86
CA ASP A 63 5.92 7.44 -3.46
C ASP A 63 7.38 7.22 -3.89
N GLU A 64 8.01 8.26 -4.42
CA GLU A 64 9.42 8.27 -4.84
C GLU A 64 10.43 7.95 -3.73
N ASN A 65 10.04 8.09 -2.46
CA ASN A 65 10.88 7.80 -1.30
C ASN A 65 10.59 6.42 -0.70
N GLY A 66 9.74 5.61 -1.34
CA GLY A 66 9.34 4.31 -0.84
C GLY A 66 8.33 4.36 0.29
N LEU A 67 7.66 5.49 0.54
CA LEU A 67 6.70 5.61 1.63
C LEU A 67 5.32 5.12 1.21
N PRO A 68 4.75 4.10 1.88
CA PRO A 68 3.44 3.57 1.55
C PRO A 68 2.31 4.48 2.05
N GLN A 69 1.26 4.60 1.23
CA GLN A 69 0.08 5.44 1.44
C GLN A 69 -1.20 4.68 1.08
N ILE A 70 -2.30 5.04 1.74
CA ILE A 70 -3.65 4.65 1.27
C ILE A 70 -3.92 5.37 -0.04
N TYR A 71 -4.32 4.61 -1.06
CA TYR A 71 -4.77 5.17 -2.33
C TYR A 71 -6.29 5.03 -2.50
N ASP A 72 -6.97 6.15 -2.77
CA ASP A 72 -8.39 6.15 -3.11
C ASP A 72 -8.54 6.07 -4.63
N ALA A 73 -8.96 4.90 -5.13
CA ALA A 73 -9.15 4.67 -6.56
C ALA A 73 -10.31 5.46 -7.16
N ALA A 74 -11.33 5.84 -6.37
CA ALA A 74 -12.46 6.64 -6.85
C ALA A 74 -12.06 8.11 -7.02
N LEU A 75 -11.29 8.64 -6.07
CA LEU A 75 -10.76 10.01 -6.11
C LEU A 75 -9.44 10.12 -6.89
N LYS A 76 -8.83 8.99 -7.25
CA LYS A 76 -7.54 8.86 -7.97
C LYS A 76 -6.39 9.62 -7.31
N LYS A 77 -6.29 9.53 -5.98
CA LYS A 77 -5.25 10.22 -5.22
C LYS A 77 -4.82 9.46 -3.96
N PRO A 78 -3.58 9.64 -3.49
CA PRO A 78 -3.19 9.22 -2.15
C PRO A 78 -3.93 10.04 -1.08
N LEU A 79 -4.21 9.42 0.06
CA LEU A 79 -4.94 10.02 1.17
C LEU A 79 -4.09 10.25 2.41
N MET A 80 -3.38 9.20 2.85
CA MET A 80 -2.58 9.25 4.08
C MET A 80 -1.44 8.26 4.03
N TYR A 81 -0.33 8.63 4.67
CA TYR A 81 0.79 7.72 4.89
C TYR A 81 0.40 6.59 5.85
N LEU A 82 0.92 5.41 5.55
CA LEU A 82 0.81 4.22 6.37
C LEU A 82 2.08 4.02 7.21
N SER A 83 3.21 4.55 6.77
CA SER A 83 4.50 4.50 7.45
C SER A 83 5.23 5.84 7.36
N GLU A 84 6.10 6.10 8.34
CA GLU A 84 7.11 7.18 8.29
C GLU A 84 8.46 6.67 7.74
N ARG A 85 8.54 5.40 7.37
CA ARG A 85 9.74 4.74 6.87
C ARG A 85 9.47 4.11 5.52
N PRO A 86 10.50 3.99 4.66
CA PRO A 86 10.35 3.26 3.41
C PRO A 86 9.90 1.82 3.65
N CYS A 87 9.02 1.32 2.77
CA CYS A 87 8.65 -0.08 2.74
C CYS A 87 9.70 -0.93 2.01
N THR A 88 9.61 -2.24 2.19
CA THR A 88 10.31 -3.20 1.34
C THR A 88 9.31 -3.92 0.43
N ILE A 89 9.75 -4.29 -0.76
CA ILE A 89 9.03 -5.20 -1.66
C ILE A 89 9.78 -6.52 -1.72
N ASP A 90 9.12 -7.61 -1.36
CA ASP A 90 9.69 -8.97 -1.29
C ASP A 90 11.02 -9.05 -0.52
N GLY A 91 11.13 -8.23 0.54
CA GLY A 91 12.30 -8.16 1.42
C GLY A 91 13.42 -7.21 0.97
N GLU A 92 13.30 -6.61 -0.22
CA GLU A 92 14.26 -5.63 -0.73
C GLU A 92 13.74 -4.19 -0.54
N GLU A 93 14.63 -3.21 -0.34
CA GLU A 93 14.22 -1.81 -0.30
C GLU A 93 13.51 -1.43 -1.60
N TYR A 94 12.37 -0.74 -1.48
CA TYR A 94 11.64 -0.29 -2.65
C TYR A 94 12.53 0.58 -3.53
N SER A 95 12.62 0.20 -4.79
CA SER A 95 13.18 1.03 -5.87
C SER A 95 12.31 0.84 -7.10
N ARG A 96 12.09 1.93 -7.83
CA ARG A 96 11.31 1.95 -9.05
C ARG A 96 12.20 1.96 -10.28
#